data_AF-A0A952UQH4-F1
#
_entry.id   AF-A0A952UQH4-F1
#
_cell.length_a   1.000
_cell.length_b   1.000
_cell.length_c   1.000
_cell.angle_alpha   90.00
_cell.angle_beta   90.00
_cell.angle_gamma   90.00
#
_symmetry.space_group_name_H-M   'P 1'
#
loop_
_entity.id
_entity.type
_entity.pdbx_description
1 polymer ?
#
loop_
_entity_poly.entity_id
_entity_poly.type
_entity_poly.pdbx_seq_one_letter_code
_entity_poly.pdbx_strand_id
1 'polypeptide(L)'
;MANRLKYNHTNGKFQMVPEEWVLTWNMTSNEYEFAPPDAKPAYNPTNGKFEMRSPGALPVYNPMSNDFSMGDPTFRPQYNPTTGGFDMAPSGEDRKGTGEED
;
A
#
# COMPACT_ATOMS: atom_id res chain seq x y z
N MET A 1 -4.73 6.80 -9.57
CA MET A 1 -4.98 5.36 -9.34
C MET A 1 -6.44 5.19 -8.94
N ALA A 2 -7.22 4.39 -9.66
CA ALA A 2 -8.60 4.08 -9.30
C ALA A 2 -8.63 2.90 -8.32
N ASN A 3 -9.33 3.06 -7.20
CA ASN A 3 -9.63 1.95 -6.30
C ASN A 3 -10.87 1.20 -6.78
N ARG A 4 -10.86 -0.12 -6.62
CA ARG A 4 -11.98 -1.00 -6.97
C ARG A 4 -12.21 -2.00 -5.86
N LEU A 5 -13.48 -2.27 -5.57
CA LEU A 5 -13.85 -3.36 -4.67
C LEU A 5 -13.58 -4.70 -5.38
N LYS A 6 -12.65 -5.48 -4.83
CA LYS A 6 -12.29 -6.81 -5.35
C LYS A 6 -12.63 -7.89 -4.34
N TYR A 7 -13.09 -9.04 -4.85
CA TYR A 7 -13.39 -10.22 -4.04
C TYR A 7 -12.20 -11.18 -4.04
N ASN A 8 -11.76 -11.56 -2.84
CA ASN A 8 -10.76 -12.59 -2.65
C ASN A 8 -11.44 -13.94 -2.44
N HIS A 9 -11.34 -14.82 -3.43
CA HIS A 9 -11.99 -16.14 -3.39
C HIS A 9 -11.32 -17.15 -2.45
N THR A 10 -10.10 -16.88 -1.93
CA THR A 10 -9.39 -17.83 -1.06
C THR A 10 -9.79 -17.68 0.40
N ASN A 11 -10.16 -16.46 0.83
CA ASN A 11 -10.59 -16.17 2.20
C ASN A 11 -11.98 -15.54 2.30
N GLY A 12 -12.68 -15.36 1.17
CA GLY A 12 -14.07 -14.88 1.13
C GLY A 12 -14.26 -13.40 1.47
N LYS A 13 -13.19 -12.59 1.44
CA LYS A 13 -13.23 -11.18 1.84
C LYS A 13 -13.29 -10.24 0.64
N PHE A 14 -14.08 -9.19 0.74
CA PHE A 14 -14.02 -8.04 -0.17
C PHE A 14 -12.99 -7.03 0.33
N GLN A 15 -12.21 -6.46 -0.58
CA GLN A 15 -11.15 -5.49 -0.27
C GLN A 15 -11.24 -4.32 -1.25
N MET A 16 -11.15 -3.08 -0.74
CA MET A 16 -11.04 -1.88 -1.58
C MET A 16 -9.56 -1.64 -1.85
N VAL A 17 -9.11 -1.95 -3.07
CA VAL A 17 -7.70 -1.91 -3.46
C VAL A 17 -7.55 -1.28 -4.84
N PRO A 18 -6.36 -0.78 -5.22
CA PRO A 18 -6.10 -0.31 -6.58
C PRO A 18 -6.45 -1.37 -7.63
N GLU A 19 -6.97 -0.93 -8.78
CA GLU A 19 -7.40 -1.84 -9.85
C GLU A 19 -6.25 -2.71 -10.40
N GLU A 20 -5.02 -2.26 -10.31
CA GLU A 20 -3.84 -2.97 -10.79
C GLU A 20 -3.38 -4.08 -9.84
N TRP A 21 -3.87 -4.10 -8.59
CA TRP A 21 -3.43 -5.08 -7.60
C TRP A 21 -3.90 -6.49 -7.97
N VAL A 22 -2.99 -7.46 -7.88
CA VAL A 22 -3.23 -8.87 -8.18
C VAL A 22 -3.26 -9.68 -6.89
N LEU A 23 -3.91 -10.84 -6.95
CA LEU A 23 -3.95 -11.75 -5.81
C LEU A 23 -2.59 -12.45 -5.67
N THR A 24 -1.91 -12.21 -4.56
CA THR A 24 -0.53 -12.67 -4.30
C THR A 24 -0.48 -13.45 -3.00
N TRP A 25 0.28 -14.55 -2.99
CA TRP A 25 0.47 -15.37 -1.80
C TRP A 25 1.38 -14.69 -0.78
N ASN A 26 0.87 -14.33 0.39
CA ASN A 26 1.67 -13.77 1.48
C ASN A 26 2.16 -14.90 2.42
N MET A 27 3.48 -15.13 2.44
CA MET A 27 4.09 -16.19 3.25
C MET A 27 3.96 -15.96 4.76
N THR A 28 3.82 -14.71 5.20
CA THR A 28 3.76 -14.37 6.64
C THR A 28 2.38 -14.58 7.23
N SER A 29 1.34 -14.17 6.50
CA SER A 29 -0.04 -14.44 6.90
C SER A 29 -0.52 -15.82 6.47
N ASN A 30 0.23 -16.49 5.57
CA ASN A 30 -0.15 -17.78 4.99
C ASN A 30 -1.55 -17.71 4.33
N GLU A 31 -1.84 -16.58 3.70
CA GLU A 31 -3.07 -16.28 2.98
C GLU A 31 -2.75 -15.59 1.65
N TYR A 32 -3.67 -15.65 0.69
CA TYR A 32 -3.61 -14.78 -0.49
C TYR A 32 -4.19 -13.41 -0.15
N GLU A 33 -3.51 -12.35 -0.57
CA GLU A 33 -3.89 -10.96 -0.36
C GLU A 33 -3.72 -10.18 -1.66
N PHE A 34 -4.51 -9.12 -1.86
CA PHE A 34 -4.27 -8.24 -3.01
C PHE A 34 -3.02 -7.40 -2.74
N ALA A 35 -2.12 -7.36 -3.70
CA ALA A 35 -0.87 -6.59 -3.62
C ALA A 35 -0.52 -5.99 -4.99
N PRO A 36 0.38 -4.99 -5.05
CA PRO A 36 0.88 -4.46 -6.32
C PRO A 36 1.37 -5.57 -7.27
N PRO A 37 1.26 -5.39 -8.60
CA PRO A 37 1.96 -6.25 -9.54
C PRO A 37 3.46 -6.21 -9.22
N ASP A 38 4.11 -7.37 -9.28
CA ASP A 38 5.51 -7.57 -8.89
C ASP A 38 5.82 -7.33 -7.40
N ALA A 39 4.81 -7.37 -6.53
CA ALA A 39 5.03 -7.28 -5.09
C ALA A 39 6.01 -8.37 -4.60
N LYS A 40 6.96 -7.94 -3.76
CA LYS A 40 7.94 -8.82 -3.11
C LYS A 40 7.77 -8.76 -1.60
N PRO A 41 8.12 -9.85 -0.87
CA PRO A 41 8.20 -9.80 0.58
C PRO A 41 9.16 -8.69 1.01
N ALA A 42 8.66 -7.75 1.80
CA ALA A 42 9.44 -6.68 2.40
C ALA A 42 9.27 -6.73 3.91
N TYR A 43 10.37 -6.74 4.65
CA TYR A 43 10.34 -6.81 6.11
C TYR A 43 9.91 -5.46 6.71
N ASN A 44 8.84 -5.48 7.49
CA ASN A 44 8.34 -4.32 8.22
C ASN A 44 8.90 -4.33 9.66
N PRO A 45 9.83 -3.42 10.01
CA PRO A 45 10.44 -3.40 11.33
C PRO A 45 9.46 -2.97 12.44
N THR A 46 8.34 -2.33 12.12
CA THR A 46 7.34 -1.88 13.10
C THR A 46 6.64 -3.06 13.77
N ASN A 47 6.30 -4.09 13.01
CA ASN A 47 5.53 -5.25 13.48
C ASN A 47 6.32 -6.57 13.42
N GLY A 48 7.55 -6.55 12.88
CA GLY A 48 8.42 -7.71 12.76
C GLY A 48 7.95 -8.75 11.73
N LYS A 49 7.14 -8.36 10.75
CA LYS A 49 6.52 -9.27 9.75
C LYS A 49 6.96 -8.91 8.33
N PHE A 50 6.94 -9.89 7.42
CA PHE A 50 7.06 -9.60 5.98
C PHE A 50 5.69 -9.28 5.40
N GLU A 51 5.62 -8.23 4.59
CA GLU A 51 4.43 -7.79 3.88
C GLU A 51 4.72 -7.80 2.37
N MET A 52 3.71 -8.09 1.55
CA MET A 52 3.86 -8.00 0.09
C MET A 52 3.76 -6.54 -0.36
N ARG A 53 4.88 -5.96 -0.79
CA ARG A 53 4.98 -4.54 -1.16
C ARG A 53 5.60 -4.36 -2.53
N SER A 54 5.36 -3.22 -3.17
CA SER A 54 6.05 -2.85 -4.41
C SER A 54 7.57 -2.96 -4.25
N PRO A 55 8.31 -3.35 -5.30
CA PRO A 55 9.76 -3.34 -5.29
C PRO A 55 10.30 -1.97 -4.84
N GLY A 56 11.26 -1.96 -3.92
CA GLY A 56 11.85 -0.73 -3.39
C GLY A 56 11.08 -0.07 -2.24
N ALA A 57 9.99 -0.68 -1.76
CA ALA A 57 9.33 -0.21 -0.54
C ALA A 57 10.28 -0.28 0.66
N LEU A 58 10.42 0.85 1.38
CA LEU A 58 11.24 1.00 2.57
C LEU A 58 10.36 1.37 3.77
N PRO A 59 10.84 1.17 5.02
CA PRO A 59 10.18 1.74 6.19
C PRO A 59 10.20 3.26 6.10
N VAL A 60 9.02 3.88 6.09
CA VAL A 60 8.85 5.34 6.08
C VAL A 60 8.17 5.77 7.38
N TYR A 61 8.78 6.72 8.08
CA TYR A 61 8.28 7.24 9.35
C TYR A 61 7.16 8.24 9.13
N ASN A 62 6.05 8.05 9.84
CA ASN A 62 4.95 9.00 9.92
C ASN A 62 5.01 9.75 11.27
N PRO A 63 5.44 11.03 11.30
CA PRO A 63 5.51 11.80 12.54
C PRO A 63 4.14 12.11 13.16
N MET A 64 3.06 12.03 12.38
CA MET A 64 1.70 12.34 12.87
C MET A 64 1.09 11.19 13.67
N SER A 65 1.44 9.94 13.35
CA SER A 65 1.03 8.76 14.10
C SER A 65 2.14 8.22 15.01
N ASN A 66 3.38 8.70 14.85
CA ASN A 66 4.57 8.18 15.52
C ASN A 66 4.85 6.69 15.21
N ASP A 67 4.58 6.26 13.98
CA ASP A 67 4.78 4.87 13.52
C ASP A 67 5.53 4.82 12.19
N PHE A 68 6.12 3.66 11.89
CA PHE A 68 6.65 3.37 10.55
C PHE A 68 5.66 2.54 9.75
N SER A 69 5.55 2.82 8.46
CA SER A 69 4.85 1.99 7.49
C SER A 69 5.79 1.70 6.33
N MET A 70 5.72 0.50 5.75
CA MET A 70 6.42 0.27 4.49
C MET A 70 5.80 1.16 3.41
N GLY A 71 6.59 1.69 2.48
CA GLY A 71 6.11 2.62 1.46
C GLY A 71 7.25 3.15 0.59
N ASP A 72 6.92 4.02 -0.37
CA ASP A 72 7.94 4.74 -1.13
C ASP A 72 8.56 5.83 -0.23
N PRO A 73 9.90 5.98 -0.17
CA PRO A 73 10.56 6.99 0.67
C PRO A 73 10.20 8.44 0.31
N THR A 74 9.63 8.69 -0.87
CA THR A 74 9.12 10.00 -1.29
C THR A 74 7.75 10.32 -0.68
N PHE A 75 7.04 9.34 -0.13
CA PHE A 75 5.72 9.57 0.44
C PHE A 75 5.79 10.53 1.64
N ARG A 76 4.70 11.27 1.83
CA ARG A 76 4.53 12.22 2.92
C ARG A 76 3.20 11.94 3.64
N PRO A 77 3.09 12.27 4.94
CA PRO A 77 1.83 12.14 5.65
C PRO A 77 0.73 12.98 4.99
N GLN A 78 -0.40 12.34 4.70
CA GLN A 78 -1.59 13.00 4.14
C GLN A 78 -2.82 12.60 4.93
N TYR A 79 -3.69 13.58 5.17
CA TYR A 79 -4.93 13.35 5.91
C TYR A 79 -5.87 12.44 5.10
N ASN A 80 -6.28 11.32 5.70
CA ASN A 80 -7.28 10.41 5.17
C ASN A 80 -8.63 10.67 5.87
N PRO A 81 -9.61 11.30 5.19
CA PRO A 81 -10.91 11.61 5.80
C PRO A 81 -11.74 10.35 6.12
N THR A 82 -11.41 9.20 5.55
CA THR A 82 -12.13 7.93 5.77
C THR A 82 -11.77 7.32 7.12
N THR A 83 -10.50 7.41 7.51
CA THR A 83 -9.99 6.88 8.79
C THR A 83 -9.89 7.96 9.87
N GLY A 84 -9.89 9.24 9.47
CA GLY A 84 -9.64 10.38 10.35
C GLY A 84 -8.16 10.55 10.74
N GLY A 85 -7.27 9.74 10.16
CA GLY A 85 -5.83 9.72 10.45
C GLY A 85 -4.97 10.31 9.34
N PHE A 86 -3.65 10.22 9.50
CA PHE A 86 -2.67 10.55 8.47
C PHE A 86 -2.04 9.27 7.95
N ASP A 87 -2.15 9.02 6.65
CA ASP A 87 -1.50 7.89 5.97
C ASP A 87 -0.33 8.38 5.12
N MET A 88 0.67 7.52 4.90
CA MET A 88 1.78 7.83 4.00
C MET A 88 1.34 7.65 2.55
N ALA A 89 1.35 8.73 1.77
CA ALA A 89 0.90 8.74 0.38
C ALA A 89 1.77 9.65 -0.51
N PRO A 90 1.75 9.48 -1.85
CA PRO A 90 2.53 10.31 -2.78
C PRO A 90 2.17 11.79 -2.63
N SER A 91 3.18 12.66 -2.46
CA SER A 91 2.94 14.09 -2.30
C SER A 91 2.27 14.66 -3.55
N GLY A 92 1.56 15.79 -3.42
CA GLY A 92 0.89 16.45 -4.55
C GLY A 92 1.82 16.81 -5.71
N GLU A 93 3.13 16.90 -5.47
CA GLU A 93 4.16 17.11 -6.51
C GLU A 93 4.37 15.86 -7.39
N ASP A 94 4.27 14.66 -6.82
CA ASP A 94 4.37 13.38 -7.56
C ASP A 94 3.09 13.02 -8.32
N ARG A 95 1.98 13.74 -8.07
CA ARG A 95 0.76 13.61 -8.88
C ARG A 95 0.91 14.23 -10.28
N LYS A 96 2.00 14.99 -10.52
CA LYS A 96 2.30 15.66 -11.78
C LYS A 96 3.23 14.81 -12.65
N GLY A 97 2.85 13.56 -12.90
CA GLY A 97 3.67 12.60 -13.67
C GLY A 97 2.92 11.79 -14.73
N THR A 98 1.59 11.88 -14.83
CA THR A 98 0.81 11.27 -15.91
C THR A 98 -0.45 12.11 -16.17
N GLY A 99 -0.29 13.16 -16.97
CA GLY A 99 -1.35 14.09 -17.34
C GLY A 99 -1.06 14.78 -18.67
N GLU A 100 -0.78 13.99 -19.69
CA GLU A 100 -1.06 14.26 -21.11
C GLU A 100 -2.13 13.22 -21.49
N GLU A 101 -3.21 13.46 -22.23
CA GLU A 101 -3.84 14.60 -22.91
C GLU A 101 -5.27 14.12 -23.19
N ASP A 102 -6.25 15.02 -23.21
CA ASP A 102 -7.31 15.04 -24.23
C ASP A 102 -7.45 16.49 -24.70
#